data_AF-A0AB72X568-F1
#
_entry.id   AF-A0AB72X568-F1
#
_cell.length_a   1.000
_cell.length_b   1.000
_cell.length_c   1.000
_cell.angle_alpha   90.00
_cell.angle_beta   90.00
_cell.angle_gamma   90.00
#
_symmetry.space_group_name_H-M   'P 1'
#
loop_
_entity.id
_entity.type
_entity.pdbx_description
1 polymer ?
#
loop_
_entity_poly.entity_id
_entity_poly.type
_entity_poly.pdbx_seq_one_letter_code
_entity_poly.pdbx_strand_id
1 'polypeptide(L)'
;MQLDTTDLRILQVLQEDGRISNQDLAERVALSPSACLRRVRMLEEGGAITGYRAQLGRAALGLELEAIVQVSMRQDVTGWHETFMAAVQSWPEIVSAYIITGDCNYILRVQAPNLQHYSEFIIERLYKTPGVMDIRSNIVLRTIKDRDGGLALLMEARGVRPLEGAATGKRAKAK
;
A
#
# COMPACT_ATOMS: atom_id res chain seq x y z
N MET A 1 7.09 -0.76 -21.98
CA MET A 1 7.21 0.71 -21.87
C MET A 1 8.56 1.04 -21.24
N GLN A 2 9.36 1.91 -21.85
CA GLN A 2 10.57 2.44 -21.21
C GLN A 2 10.25 3.84 -20.67
N LEU A 3 10.42 4.01 -19.36
CA LEU A 3 10.20 5.29 -18.67
C LEU A 3 11.45 6.14 -18.80
N ASP A 4 11.32 7.38 -19.25
CA ASP A 4 12.42 8.33 -19.22
C ASP A 4 12.50 9.07 -17.87
N THR A 5 13.53 9.90 -17.73
CA THR A 5 13.78 10.71 -16.52
C THR A 5 12.59 11.61 -16.15
N THR A 6 11.93 12.20 -17.14
CA THR A 6 10.82 13.12 -16.92
C THR A 6 9.58 12.35 -16.49
N ASP A 7 9.34 11.16 -17.03
CA ASP A 7 8.25 10.29 -16.60
C ASP A 7 8.42 9.88 -15.13
N LEU A 8 9.64 9.51 -14.72
CA LEU A 8 9.92 9.20 -13.31
C LEU A 8 9.69 10.41 -12.39
N ARG A 9 9.98 11.63 -12.85
CA ARG A 9 9.70 12.86 -12.10
C ARG A 9 8.20 13.13 -11.97
N ILE A 10 7.44 12.93 -13.05
CA ILE A 10 5.96 13.01 -13.03
C ILE A 10 5.41 12.04 -11.99
N LEU A 11 5.84 10.77 -12.03
CA LEU A 11 5.43 9.76 -11.07
C LEU A 11 5.83 10.13 -9.64
N GLN A 12 7.03 10.68 -9.43
CA GLN A 12 7.45 11.13 -8.10
C GLN A 12 6.53 12.21 -7.55
N VAL A 13 6.26 13.25 -8.33
CA VAL A 13 5.40 14.36 -7.90
C VAL A 13 3.97 13.88 -7.63
N LEU A 14 3.42 13.04 -8.50
CA LEU A 14 2.06 12.50 -8.33
C LEU A 14 1.92 11.55 -7.14
N GLN A 15 2.98 10.80 -6.77
CA GLN A 15 2.96 9.99 -5.55
C GLN A 15 3.00 10.84 -4.27
N GLU A 16 3.62 12.02 -4.33
CA GLU A 16 3.71 12.96 -3.21
C GLU A 16 2.43 13.80 -3.09
N ASP A 17 1.88 14.26 -4.21
CA ASP A 17 0.66 15.04 -4.31
C ASP A 17 -0.20 14.59 -5.50
N GLY A 18 -1.06 13.60 -5.25
CA GLY A 18 -1.95 13.05 -6.27
C GLY A 18 -3.10 13.98 -6.69
N ARG A 19 -3.28 15.13 -6.03
CA ARG A 19 -4.33 16.13 -6.36
C ARG A 19 -3.74 17.38 -7.04
N ILE A 20 -2.44 17.40 -7.31
CA ILE A 20 -1.76 18.51 -7.98
C ILE A 20 -2.46 18.84 -9.31
N SER A 21 -2.57 20.14 -9.63
CA SER A 21 -3.10 20.55 -10.92
C SER A 21 -2.11 20.17 -12.04
N ASN A 22 -2.61 19.88 -13.24
CA ASN A 22 -1.70 19.62 -14.38
C ASN A 22 -0.82 20.83 -14.71
N GLN A 23 -1.24 22.05 -14.38
CA GLN A 23 -0.45 23.26 -14.55
C GLN A 23 0.76 23.26 -13.60
N ASP A 24 0.53 23.07 -12.30
CA ASP A 24 1.61 23.02 -11.30
C ASP A 24 2.53 21.81 -11.50
N LEU A 25 1.97 20.67 -11.91
CA LEU A 25 2.74 19.49 -12.26
C LEU A 25 3.69 19.77 -13.42
N ALA A 26 3.18 20.38 -14.50
CA ALA A 26 3.97 20.72 -15.68
C ALA A 26 5.11 21.67 -15.34
N GLU A 27 4.85 22.67 -14.48
CA GLU A 27 5.87 23.58 -13.97
C GLU A 27 6.96 22.83 -13.19
N ARG A 28 6.59 21.96 -12.24
CA ARG A 28 7.55 21.18 -11.44
C ARG A 28 8.44 20.25 -12.26
N VAL A 29 7.94 19.75 -13.38
CA VAL A 29 8.69 18.82 -14.26
C VAL A 29 9.27 19.49 -15.51
N ALA A 30 9.20 20.83 -15.60
CA ALA A 30 9.71 21.64 -16.71
C ALA A 30 9.14 21.24 -18.08
N LEU A 31 7.82 21.07 -18.17
CA LEU A 31 7.08 20.81 -19.41
C LEU A 31 6.03 21.89 -19.67
N SER A 32 5.57 21.97 -20.92
CA SER A 32 4.30 22.67 -21.20
C SER A 32 3.12 21.88 -20.62
N PRO A 33 2.02 22.54 -20.23
CA PRO A 33 0.83 21.84 -19.73
C PRO A 33 0.29 20.76 -20.67
N SER A 34 0.35 21.00 -21.99
CA SER A 34 -0.09 20.03 -23.01
C SER A 34 0.83 18.80 -23.10
N ALA A 35 2.15 18.99 -23.00
CA ALA A 35 3.11 17.89 -23.02
C ALA A 35 3.03 17.04 -21.73
N CYS A 36 2.85 17.69 -20.58
CA CYS A 36 2.64 17.02 -19.30
C CYS A 36 1.38 16.14 -19.32
N LEU A 37 0.24 16.69 -19.75
CA LEU A 37 -1.02 15.96 -19.82
C LEU A 37 -0.92 14.71 -20.70
N ARG A 38 -0.25 14.82 -21.85
CA ARG A 38 -0.03 13.68 -22.75
C ARG A 38 0.79 12.58 -22.06
N ARG A 39 1.85 12.93 -21.34
CA ARG A 39 2.70 11.96 -20.62
C ARG A 39 1.95 11.29 -19.48
N VAL A 40 1.18 12.04 -18.68
CA VAL A 40 0.34 11.46 -17.62
C VAL A 40 -0.61 10.41 -18.20
N ARG A 41 -1.31 10.73 -19.30
CA ARG A 41 -2.20 9.78 -19.97
C ARG A 41 -1.46 8.53 -20.45
N MET A 42 -0.28 8.69 -21.06
CA MET A 42 0.54 7.54 -21.47
C MET A 42 0.98 6.68 -20.27
N LEU A 43 1.25 7.29 -19.11
CA LEU A 43 1.61 6.57 -17.89
C LEU A 43 0.41 5.82 -17.28
N GLU A 44 -0.79 6.38 -17.39
CA GLU A 44 -2.05 5.74 -17.00
C GLU A 44 -2.39 4.58 -17.94
N GLU A 45 -2.42 4.82 -19.25
CA GLU A 45 -2.70 3.80 -20.28
C GLU A 45 -1.66 2.69 -20.28
N GLY A 46 -0.40 3.03 -19.98
CA GLY A 46 0.71 2.08 -19.86
C GLY A 46 0.75 1.31 -18.53
N GLY A 47 -0.17 1.59 -17.60
CA GLY A 47 -0.27 0.91 -16.31
C GLY A 47 0.82 1.27 -15.28
N ALA A 48 1.66 2.28 -15.57
CA ALA A 48 2.60 2.81 -14.58
C ALA A 48 1.88 3.60 -13.49
N ILE A 49 0.75 4.25 -13.83
CA ILE A 49 -0.21 4.81 -12.87
C ILE A 49 -1.43 3.90 -12.86
N THR A 50 -1.65 3.21 -11.75
CA THR A 50 -2.80 2.28 -11.61
C THR A 50 -4.03 2.95 -10.99
N GLY A 51 -3.90 4.19 -10.52
CA GLY A 51 -5.01 4.97 -9.96
C GLY A 51 -4.57 6.01 -8.95
N TYR A 52 -5.53 6.82 -8.52
CA TYR A 52 -5.36 7.90 -7.54
C TYR A 52 -6.24 7.63 -6.32
N ARG A 53 -5.69 7.80 -5.12
CA ARG A 53 -6.40 7.56 -3.86
C ARG A 53 -6.03 8.59 -2.81
N ALA A 54 -6.98 8.88 -1.92
CA ALA A 54 -6.71 9.66 -0.72
C ALA A 54 -5.93 8.82 0.30
N GLN A 55 -4.97 9.45 0.99
CA GLN A 55 -4.34 8.88 2.18
C GLN A 55 -5.14 9.28 3.40
N LEU A 56 -5.58 8.29 4.17
CA LEU A 56 -6.48 8.49 5.30
C LEU A 56 -5.74 8.34 6.64
N GLY A 57 -6.06 9.19 7.60
CA GLY A 57 -5.49 9.12 8.94
C GLY A 57 -6.16 8.03 9.78
N ARG A 58 -5.53 6.86 9.90
CA ARG A 58 -6.02 5.70 10.66
C ARG A 58 -6.53 6.05 12.05
N ALA A 59 -5.75 6.80 12.82
CA ALA A 59 -6.12 7.26 14.17
C ALA A 59 -7.35 8.17 14.18
N ALA A 60 -7.52 9.05 13.19
CA ALA A 60 -8.69 9.92 13.09
C ALA A 60 -9.96 9.15 12.72
N LEU A 61 -9.81 7.96 12.15
CA LEU A 61 -10.90 7.05 11.81
C LEU A 61 -11.15 5.98 12.89
N GLY A 62 -10.48 6.07 14.04
CA GLY A 62 -10.65 5.11 15.15
C GLY A 62 -10.10 3.71 14.84
N LEU A 63 -9.18 3.58 13.88
CA LEU A 63 -8.51 2.34 13.55
C LEU A 63 -7.20 2.24 14.34
N GLU A 64 -7.32 1.89 15.62
CA GLU A 64 -6.24 1.99 16.59
C GLU A 64 -5.34 0.74 16.65
N LEU A 65 -5.81 -0.40 16.13
CA LEU A 65 -5.08 -1.65 16.16
C LEU A 65 -4.60 -2.05 14.77
N GLU A 66 -3.31 -2.40 14.69
CA GLU A 66 -2.71 -3.04 13.55
C GLU A 66 -1.95 -4.29 14.01
N ALA A 67 -2.09 -5.38 13.27
CA ALA A 67 -1.45 -6.64 13.55
C ALA A 67 -0.85 -7.26 12.29
N ILE A 68 0.32 -7.88 12.44
CA ILE A 68 0.93 -8.74 11.45
C ILE A 68 0.61 -10.19 11.83
N VAL A 69 -0.13 -10.86 10.97
CA VAL A 69 -0.68 -12.20 11.23
C VAL A 69 -0.05 -13.20 10.28
N GLN A 70 0.65 -14.18 10.84
CA GLN A 70 1.18 -15.32 10.10
C GLN A 70 0.12 -16.43 10.11
N VAL A 71 -0.16 -16.98 8.95
CA VAL A 71 -1.15 -18.07 8.80
C VAL A 71 -0.47 -19.27 8.17
N SER A 72 -0.54 -20.39 8.87
CA SER A 72 -0.10 -21.69 8.36
C SER A 72 -1.32 -22.52 8.00
N MET A 73 -1.23 -23.19 6.86
CA MET A 73 -2.33 -23.94 6.26
C MET A 73 -2.01 -25.42 6.16
N ARG A 74 -3.05 -26.23 6.30
CA ARG A 74 -3.06 -27.66 6.01
C ARG A 74 -3.14 -27.88 4.50
N GLN A 75 -2.09 -28.45 3.94
CA GLN A 75 -1.98 -28.65 2.49
C GLN A 75 -2.75 -29.87 1.98
N ASP A 76 -3.22 -30.73 2.89
CA ASP A 76 -3.95 -31.95 2.58
C ASP A 76 -5.45 -31.73 2.31
N VAL A 77 -5.95 -30.51 2.48
CA VAL A 77 -7.33 -30.13 2.20
C VAL A 77 -7.45 -29.67 0.75
N THR A 78 -8.14 -30.40 -0.13
CA THR A 78 -8.29 -29.99 -1.54
C THR A 78 -8.90 -28.58 -1.68
N GLY A 79 -8.29 -27.73 -2.51
CA GLY A 79 -8.79 -26.36 -2.77
C GLY A 79 -8.62 -25.39 -1.61
N TRP A 80 -7.82 -25.73 -0.59
CA TRP A 80 -7.54 -24.86 0.56
C TRP A 80 -7.02 -23.49 0.14
N HIS A 81 -6.17 -23.45 -0.89
CA HIS A 81 -5.47 -22.26 -1.33
C HIS A 81 -6.42 -21.25 -1.97
N GLU A 82 -7.22 -21.70 -2.95
CA GLU A 82 -8.18 -20.87 -3.65
C GLU A 82 -9.28 -20.35 -2.71
N THR A 83 -9.76 -21.23 -1.82
CA THR A 83 -10.78 -20.87 -0.83
C THR A 83 -10.28 -19.80 0.14
N PHE A 84 -9.06 -19.95 0.65
CA PHE A 84 -8.46 -18.98 1.57
C PHE A 84 -8.18 -17.64 0.87
N MET A 85 -7.65 -17.65 -0.35
CA MET A 85 -7.40 -16.41 -1.10
C MET A 85 -8.69 -15.63 -1.37
N ALA A 86 -9.77 -16.32 -1.75
CA ALA A 86 -11.06 -15.68 -1.97
C ALA A 86 -11.62 -15.06 -0.68
N ALA A 87 -11.50 -15.78 0.44
CA ALA A 87 -11.93 -15.27 1.75
C ALA A 87 -11.14 -14.02 2.16
N VAL A 88 -9.80 -14.07 2.05
CA VAL A 88 -8.90 -12.95 2.39
C VAL A 88 -9.22 -11.69 1.59
N GLN A 89 -9.50 -11.81 0.29
CA GLN A 89 -9.85 -10.66 -0.55
C GLN A 89 -11.19 -10.01 -0.16
N SER A 90 -12.08 -10.75 0.50
CA SER A 90 -13.41 -10.26 0.90
C SER A 90 -13.42 -9.49 2.22
N TRP A 91 -12.37 -9.60 3.04
CA TRP A 91 -12.36 -9.04 4.39
C TRP A 91 -11.69 -7.66 4.43
N PRO A 92 -12.43 -6.60 4.78
CA PRO A 92 -11.89 -5.24 4.85
C PRO A 92 -10.85 -5.07 5.96
N GLU A 93 -10.86 -5.93 6.98
CA GLU A 93 -9.85 -5.93 8.03
C GLU A 93 -8.45 -6.25 7.49
N ILE A 94 -8.33 -6.97 6.37
CA ILE A 94 -7.04 -7.29 5.75
C ILE A 94 -6.68 -6.20 4.75
N VAL A 95 -5.73 -5.33 5.13
CA VAL A 95 -5.26 -4.24 4.26
C VAL A 95 -4.16 -4.68 3.29
N SER A 96 -3.48 -5.78 3.58
CA SER A 96 -2.48 -6.40 2.69
C SER A 96 -2.30 -7.87 3.03
N ALA A 97 -2.07 -8.71 2.03
CA ALA A 97 -1.82 -10.14 2.20
C ALA A 97 -0.72 -10.59 1.24
N TYR A 98 0.15 -11.47 1.72
CA TYR A 98 1.31 -11.96 0.98
C TYR A 98 1.41 -13.48 1.10
N ILE A 99 1.64 -14.15 -0.02
CA ILE A 99 2.16 -15.52 -0.02
C ILE A 99 3.66 -15.42 0.17
N ILE A 100 4.21 -16.18 1.11
CA ILE A 100 5.64 -16.13 1.42
C ILE A 100 6.28 -17.51 1.36
N THR A 101 7.60 -17.51 1.22
CA THR A 101 8.42 -18.70 1.50
C THR A 101 8.81 -18.66 2.99
N GLY A 102 8.95 -19.83 3.62
CA GLY A 102 9.33 -19.94 5.04
C GLY A 102 8.36 -20.82 5.84
N ASP A 103 8.26 -20.52 7.15
CA ASP A 103 7.58 -21.38 8.13
C ASP A 103 6.05 -21.29 8.13
N CYS A 104 5.49 -20.32 7.40
CA CYS A 104 4.04 -20.18 7.21
C CYS A 104 3.72 -19.87 5.75
N ASN A 105 2.44 -20.01 5.39
CA ASN A 105 2.01 -19.85 4.00
C ASN A 105 1.69 -18.39 3.65
N TYR A 106 1.13 -17.65 4.62
CA TYR A 106 0.74 -16.26 4.41
C TYR A 106 1.19 -15.35 5.53
N ILE A 107 1.43 -14.09 5.17
CA ILE A 107 1.49 -12.95 6.09
C ILE A 107 0.37 -11.98 5.72
N LEU A 108 -0.45 -11.64 6.70
CA LEU A 108 -1.53 -10.67 6.58
C LEU A 108 -1.18 -9.43 7.42
N ARG A 109 -1.45 -8.24 6.87
CA ARG A 109 -1.51 -7.00 7.64
C ARG A 109 -2.98 -6.71 7.92
N VAL A 110 -3.37 -6.85 9.18
CA VAL A 110 -4.75 -6.70 9.65
C VAL A 110 -4.90 -5.39 10.39
N GLN A 111 -5.97 -4.66 10.11
CA GLN A 111 -6.34 -3.44 10.79
C GLN A 111 -7.73 -3.59 11.43
N ALA A 112 -7.87 -3.11 12.66
CA ALA A 112 -9.13 -3.15 13.38
C ALA A 112 -9.30 -1.89 14.26
N PRO A 113 -10.54 -1.55 14.65
CA PRO A 113 -10.78 -0.46 15.58
C PRO A 113 -10.12 -0.67 16.95
N ASN A 114 -10.18 -1.90 17.47
CA ASN A 114 -9.67 -2.26 18.80
C ASN A 114 -9.42 -3.77 18.90
N LEU A 115 -8.90 -4.21 20.06
CA LEU A 115 -8.57 -5.61 20.33
C LEU A 115 -9.79 -6.54 20.32
N GLN A 116 -10.97 -6.04 20.73
CA GLN A 116 -12.19 -6.85 20.74
C GLN A 116 -12.62 -7.20 19.31
N HIS A 117 -12.69 -6.20 18.41
CA HIS A 117 -13.01 -6.42 16.99
C HIS A 117 -11.97 -7.33 16.33
N TYR A 118 -10.69 -7.12 16.64
CA TYR A 118 -9.62 -7.97 16.15
C TYR A 118 -9.79 -9.42 16.59
N SER A 119 -10.04 -9.65 17.88
CA SER A 119 -10.24 -11.00 18.42
C SER A 119 -11.43 -11.70 17.78
N GLU A 120 -12.54 -10.97 17.58
CA GLU A 120 -13.71 -11.49 16.89
C GLU A 120 -13.39 -11.87 15.44
N PHE A 121 -12.71 -11.00 14.69
CA PHE A 121 -12.26 -11.31 13.34
C PHE A 121 -11.40 -12.59 13.27
N ILE A 122 -10.44 -12.74 14.19
CA ILE A 122 -9.57 -13.91 14.22
C ILE A 122 -10.35 -15.18 14.53
N ILE A 123 -11.19 -15.18 15.58
CA ILE A 123 -11.88 -16.39 16.05
C ILE A 123 -13.04 -16.76 15.13
N GLU A 124 -13.83 -15.78 14.70
CA GLU A 124 -15.08 -16.01 13.99
C GLU A 124 -14.90 -16.12 12.47
N ARG A 125 -13.83 -15.57 11.90
CA ARG A 125 -13.57 -15.63 10.46
C ARG A 125 -12.30 -16.38 10.12
N LEU A 126 -11.14 -15.87 10.56
CA LEU A 126 -9.86 -16.40 10.11
C LEU A 126 -9.66 -17.85 10.56
N TYR A 127 -9.84 -18.15 11.85
CA TYR A 127 -9.65 -19.49 12.42
C TYR A 127 -10.64 -20.52 11.88
N LYS A 128 -11.86 -20.11 11.54
CA LYS A 128 -12.90 -20.99 10.98
C LYS A 128 -12.72 -21.28 9.49
N THR A 129 -11.76 -20.63 8.83
CA THR A 129 -11.54 -20.83 7.39
C THR A 129 -10.97 -22.21 7.12
N PRO A 130 -11.55 -22.99 6.18
CA PRO A 130 -11.06 -24.32 5.85
C PRO A 130 -9.57 -24.32 5.51
N GLY A 131 -8.84 -25.25 6.12
CA GLY A 131 -7.40 -25.40 5.91
C GLY A 131 -6.52 -24.56 6.83
N VAL A 132 -7.05 -23.62 7.62
CA VAL A 132 -6.21 -22.90 8.61
C VAL A 132 -5.77 -23.85 9.72
N MET A 133 -4.46 -23.85 10.01
CA MET A 133 -3.82 -24.75 10.97
C MET A 133 -3.29 -24.02 12.20
N ASP A 134 -2.56 -22.93 11.99
CA ASP A 134 -1.97 -22.10 13.04
C ASP A 134 -2.05 -20.63 12.64
N ILE A 135 -2.26 -19.77 13.65
CA ILE A 135 -2.34 -18.33 13.49
C ILE A 135 -1.43 -17.69 14.53
N ARG A 136 -0.40 -16.97 14.10
CA ARG A 136 0.48 -16.20 14.99
C ARG A 136 0.31 -14.71 14.74
N SER A 137 -0.15 -14.03 15.78
CA SER A 137 -0.48 -12.61 15.73
C SER A 137 0.60 -11.77 16.42
N ASN A 138 1.10 -10.75 15.73
CA ASN A 138 2.03 -9.77 16.30
C ASN A 138 1.40 -8.38 16.22
N ILE A 139 1.06 -7.80 17.36
CA ILE A 139 0.46 -6.46 17.43
C ILE A 139 1.54 -5.41 17.19
N VAL A 140 1.29 -4.49 16.27
CA VAL A 140 2.20 -3.38 15.97
C VAL A 140 2.10 -2.35 17.09
N LEU A 141 3.16 -2.23 17.88
CA LEU A 141 3.23 -1.24 18.96
C LEU A 141 3.45 0.18 18.42
N ARG A 142 4.24 0.31 17.36
CA ARG A 142 4.55 1.59 16.74
C ARG A 142 5.05 1.42 15.31
N THR A 143 4.43 2.16 14.40
CA THR A 143 4.90 2.27 13.01
C THR A 143 5.94 3.38 12.91
N ILE A 144 7.19 3.02 12.60
CA ILE A 144 8.30 3.98 12.44
C ILE A 144 8.25 4.63 11.05
N LYS A 145 7.88 3.86 10.04
CA LYS A 145 7.80 4.29 8.64
C LYS A 145 6.75 3.44 7.92
N ASP A 146 5.76 4.11 7.34
CA ASP A 146 4.84 3.51 6.37
C ASP A 146 4.69 4.49 5.21
N ARG A 147 4.88 4.00 3.99
CA ARG A 147 4.61 4.75 2.76
C ARG A 147 3.36 4.13 2.18
N ASP A 148 2.19 4.57 2.62
CA ASP A 148 0.86 4.01 2.26
C ASP A 148 0.67 3.92 0.72
N GLY A 149 1.22 2.84 0.15
CA GLY A 149 1.34 2.50 -1.27
C GLY A 149 2.11 3.50 -2.16
N GLY A 150 3.08 4.23 -1.61
CA GLY A 150 4.05 5.00 -2.40
C GLY A 150 5.31 4.19 -2.68
N LEU A 151 5.71 4.09 -3.96
CA LEU A 151 6.88 3.32 -4.38
C LEU A 151 8.15 4.18 -4.34
N ALA A 152 9.25 3.59 -3.87
CA ALA A 152 10.56 4.17 -4.08
C ALA A 152 10.94 3.98 -5.56
N LEU A 153 10.94 5.08 -6.33
CA LEU A 153 11.28 5.03 -7.76
C LEU A 153 12.79 4.86 -8.03
N LEU A 154 13.60 4.69 -6.97
CA LEU A 154 15.06 4.42 -6.98
C LEU A 154 15.80 5.11 -8.13
N MET A 155 15.58 6.41 -8.28
CA MET A 155 16.04 7.21 -9.43
C MET A 155 17.57 7.19 -9.58
N GLU A 156 18.31 7.15 -8.47
CA GLU A 156 19.76 7.06 -8.44
C GLU A 156 20.29 5.77 -9.08
N ALA A 157 19.61 4.64 -8.86
CA ALA A 157 19.95 3.36 -9.51
C ALA A 157 19.71 3.39 -11.04
N ARG A 158 19.01 4.41 -11.54
CA ARG A 158 18.74 4.66 -12.96
C ARG A 158 19.53 5.86 -13.52
N GLY A 159 20.48 6.41 -12.77
CA GLY A 159 21.30 7.56 -13.18
C GLY A 159 20.55 8.90 -13.21
N VAL A 160 19.38 8.97 -12.57
CA VAL A 160 18.51 10.16 -12.56
C VAL A 160 18.66 10.91 -11.23
N ARG A 161 19.07 12.18 -11.30
CA ARG A 161 19.16 13.05 -10.11
C ARG A 161 17.76 13.40 -9.58
N PRO A 162 17.52 13.29 -8.25
CA PRO A 162 16.28 13.74 -7.62
C PRO A 162 16.02 15.23 -7.92
N LEU A 163 14.74 15.62 -7.91
CA LEU A 163 14.39 17.03 -7.86
C LEU A 163 14.86 17.58 -6.49
N GLU A 164 15.79 18.54 -6.49
CA GLU A 164 16.20 19.24 -5.27
C GLU A 164 14.98 20.00 -4.73
N GLY A 165 14.46 19.62 -3.55
CA GLY A 165 13.41 20.40 -2.87
C GLY A 165 12.28 19.67 -2.15
N ALA A 166 12.23 18.33 -2.09
CA ALA A 166 11.24 17.63 -1.25
C ALA A 166 11.71 17.56 0.22
N ALA A 167 11.90 18.73 0.84
CA ALA A 167 12.01 18.79 2.29
C ALA A 167 10.69 18.30 2.89
N THR A 168 10.76 17.12 3.51
CA THR A 168 9.82 16.60 4.50
C THR A 168 8.96 17.69 5.13
N GLY A 169 7.70 17.77 4.67
CA GLY A 169 6.71 18.66 5.25
C GLY A 169 6.54 18.34 6.72
N LYS A 170 7.07 19.23 7.58
CA LYS A 170 6.74 19.30 9.00
C LYS A 170 5.22 19.30 9.11
N ARG A 171 4.64 18.25 9.71
CA ARG A 171 3.30 18.33 10.28
C ARG A 171 3.33 19.43 11.35
N ALA A 172 2.79 20.58 11.02
CA ALA A 172 2.49 21.62 11.98
C ALA A 172 1.48 21.05 12.99
N LYS A 173 1.92 20.95 14.25
CA LYS A 173 1.00 20.86 15.38
C LYS A 173 0.19 22.17 15.40
N ALA A 174 -1.13 22.06 15.29
CA ALA A 174 -2.03 23.14 15.65
C ALA A 174 -2.92 22.65 16.80
N LYS A 175 -2.82 23.43 17.88
CA LYS A 175 -3.61 23.57 19.10
C LYS A 175 -4.98 22.88 19.14
#